data_AF-A0A2V2VK32-F1
#
_entry.id   AF-A0A2V2VK32-F1
#
_cell.length_a   1.000
_cell.length_b   1.000
_cell.length_c   1.000
_cell.angle_alpha   90.00
_cell.angle_beta   90.00
_cell.angle_gamma   90.00
#
_symmetry.space_group_name_H-M   'P 1'
#
loop_
_entity.id
_entity.type
_entity.pdbx_description
1 polymer ?
#
loop_
_entity_poly.entity_id
_entity_poly.type
_entity_poly.pdbx_seq_one_letter_code
_entity_poly.pdbx_strand_id
1 'polypeptide(L)'
;MRRRWPKSLSREVGPRWMKLEDSGGEKRESSALQADRESRIWEYEHTLEKIRRRKQDEESASERLRQAMQQPEQELSLRQSAIETREQQLEMVQLDGARGREAIMRERHSIEAVRRTVREERCRQRRQWIHQIKEMNARVLEPVRLLAEERKKKCEQATAKEDVAERALAADIKMIEEYLPKLISLEDIPVNPEETDTIRRQFDEVFTQGEQSHLASAEEEQARKERLGRGLEVYRQRMLDEYVAKKNGKLHDAEATERHLSSVVDQVLN
;
A
#
# COMPACT_ATOMS: atom_id res chain seq x y z
N MET A 1 -77.89 74.85 71.94
CA MET A 1 -78.08 73.38 71.89
C MET A 1 -76.73 72.70 71.65
N ARG A 2 -76.19 71.98 72.64
CA ARG A 2 -75.04 71.06 72.46
C ARG A 2 -75.58 69.64 72.40
N ARG A 3 -75.44 68.93 71.28
CA ARG A 3 -75.69 67.48 71.24
C ARG A 3 -74.37 66.76 71.54
N ARG A 4 -74.37 66.07 72.67
CA ARG A 4 -73.27 65.28 73.24
C ARG A 4 -73.31 63.88 72.63
N TRP A 5 -72.22 63.47 71.97
CA TRP A 5 -72.04 62.08 71.54
C TRP A 5 -71.79 61.16 72.75
N PRO A 6 -72.35 59.93 72.80
CA PRO A 6 -72.14 59.00 73.91
C PRO A 6 -70.68 58.50 73.95
N LYS A 7 -70.03 58.62 75.12
CA LYS A 7 -68.64 58.22 75.36
C LYS A 7 -68.41 56.69 75.41
N SER A 8 -69.42 55.86 75.13
CA SER A 8 -69.34 54.40 75.21
C SER A 8 -68.79 53.73 73.94
N LEU A 9 -68.73 54.43 72.80
CA LEU A 9 -68.20 53.87 71.54
C LEU A 9 -66.70 54.14 71.32
N SER A 10 -66.06 54.99 72.14
CA SER A 10 -64.66 55.36 71.94
C SER A 10 -63.66 54.44 72.64
N ARG A 11 -64.12 53.49 73.49
CA ARG A 11 -63.22 52.66 74.30
C ARG A 11 -62.97 51.25 73.75
N GLU A 12 -63.84 50.72 72.89
CA GLU A 12 -63.63 49.40 72.25
C GLU A 12 -62.89 49.47 70.91
N VAL A 13 -62.67 50.68 70.39
CA VAL A 13 -62.07 50.88 69.08
C VAL A 13 -60.53 50.98 69.20
N GLY A 14 -59.99 51.47 70.31
CA GLY A 14 -58.55 51.67 70.54
C GLY A 14 -57.65 50.43 70.36
N PRO A 15 -57.97 49.23 70.88
CA PRO A 15 -57.06 48.07 70.77
C PRO A 15 -57.06 47.40 69.39
N ARG A 16 -58.06 47.67 68.55
CA ARG A 16 -58.20 47.07 67.21
C ARG A 16 -57.45 47.85 66.13
N TRP A 17 -57.30 49.18 66.29
CA TRP A 17 -56.55 50.03 65.35
C TRP A 17 -55.05 50.13 65.67
N MET A 18 -54.63 49.90 66.93
CA MET A 18 -53.20 49.79 67.25
C MET A 18 -52.54 48.55 66.64
N LYS A 19 -53.29 47.45 66.47
CA LYS A 19 -52.84 46.29 65.67
C LYS A 19 -52.71 46.61 64.16
N LEU A 20 -53.30 47.71 63.69
CA LEU A 20 -53.19 48.18 62.30
C LEU A 20 -52.02 49.15 62.11
N GLU A 21 -51.55 49.84 63.16
CA GLU A 21 -50.33 50.67 63.09
C GLU A 21 -49.04 49.84 63.25
N ASP A 22 -49.08 48.73 64.00
CA ASP A 22 -47.98 47.75 64.05
C ASP A 22 -47.76 47.01 62.70
N SER A 23 -48.73 47.09 61.78
CA SER A 23 -48.62 46.55 60.41
C SER A 23 -47.65 47.32 59.51
N GLY A 24 -47.10 48.46 59.96
CA GLY A 24 -46.11 49.23 59.22
C GLY A 24 -44.76 48.51 59.05
N GLY A 25 -44.35 47.72 60.05
CA GLY A 25 -43.20 46.83 59.98
C GLY A 25 -43.44 45.69 58.99
N GLU A 26 -44.57 44.99 59.14
CA GLU A 26 -45.00 43.90 58.25
C GLU A 26 -45.13 44.34 56.79
N LYS A 27 -45.58 45.58 56.52
CA LYS A 27 -45.64 46.14 55.16
C LYS A 27 -44.25 46.37 54.56
N ARG A 28 -43.30 46.89 55.35
CA ARG A 28 -41.92 47.10 54.90
C ARG A 28 -41.21 45.79 54.65
N GLU A 29 -41.40 44.81 55.54
CA GLU A 29 -40.89 43.44 55.38
C GLU A 29 -41.52 42.76 54.16
N SER A 30 -42.82 42.91 53.95
CA SER A 30 -43.51 42.41 52.74
C SER A 30 -43.00 43.06 51.45
N SER A 31 -42.77 44.38 51.45
CA SER A 31 -42.16 45.08 50.31
C SER A 31 -40.71 44.65 50.06
N ALA A 32 -39.92 44.41 51.10
CA ALA A 32 -38.55 43.92 50.97
C ALA A 32 -38.50 42.48 50.43
N LEU A 33 -39.38 41.61 50.91
CA LEU A 33 -39.53 40.25 50.39
C LEU A 33 -40.04 40.23 48.94
N GLN A 34 -40.88 41.20 48.57
CA GLN A 34 -41.34 41.35 47.20
C GLN A 34 -40.21 41.81 46.27
N ALA A 35 -39.40 42.78 46.69
CA ALA A 35 -38.23 43.23 45.93
C ALA A 35 -37.17 42.13 45.76
N ASP A 36 -36.90 41.32 46.80
CA ASP A 36 -35.99 40.16 46.72
C ASP A 36 -36.53 39.10 45.75
N ARG A 37 -37.84 38.82 45.77
CA ARG A 37 -38.48 37.91 44.79
C ARG A 37 -38.35 38.44 43.37
N GLU A 38 -38.63 39.72 43.15
CA GLU A 38 -38.52 40.35 41.84
C GLU A 38 -37.07 40.35 41.33
N SER A 39 -36.08 40.59 42.20
CA SER A 39 -34.66 40.50 41.87
C SER A 39 -34.26 39.07 41.45
N ARG A 40 -34.69 38.05 42.20
CA ARG A 40 -34.41 36.65 41.84
C ARG A 40 -35.09 36.23 40.55
N ILE A 41 -36.34 36.66 40.33
CA ILE A 41 -37.04 36.42 39.06
C ILE A 41 -36.23 37.02 37.90
N TRP A 42 -35.79 38.27 38.04
CA TRP A 42 -34.98 38.95 37.03
C TRP A 42 -33.65 38.22 36.75
N GLU A 43 -32.95 37.75 37.78
CA GLU A 43 -31.71 36.97 37.64
C GLU A 43 -31.93 35.62 36.95
N TYR A 44 -33.01 34.91 37.29
CA TYR A 44 -33.38 33.66 36.62
C TYR A 44 -33.74 33.90 35.16
N GLU A 45 -34.52 34.94 34.85
CA GLU A 45 -34.86 35.31 33.48
C GLU A 45 -33.61 35.68 32.67
N HIS A 46 -32.71 36.46 33.24
CA HIS A 46 -31.44 36.79 32.60
C HIS A 46 -30.60 35.53 32.34
N THR A 47 -30.51 34.62 33.31
CA THR A 47 -29.73 33.38 33.17
C THR A 47 -30.33 32.45 32.12
N LEU A 48 -31.66 32.31 32.09
CA LEU A 48 -32.36 31.56 31.05
C LEU A 48 -32.11 32.17 29.66
N GLU A 49 -32.12 33.49 29.54
CA GLU A 49 -31.84 34.17 28.28
C GLU A 49 -30.40 33.97 27.80
N LYS A 50 -29.41 33.97 28.72
CA LYS A 50 -28.02 33.61 28.43
C LYS A 50 -27.91 32.16 27.92
N ILE A 51 -28.64 31.23 28.53
CA ILE A 51 -28.65 29.81 28.12
C ILE A 51 -29.29 29.66 26.73
N ARG A 52 -30.41 30.35 26.46
CA ARG A 52 -31.06 30.33 25.14
C ARG A 52 -30.14 30.79 24.03
N ARG A 53 -29.43 31.91 24.22
CA ARG A 53 -28.47 32.41 23.24
C ARG A 53 -27.32 31.44 22.99
N ARG A 54 -26.72 30.90 24.06
CA ARG A 54 -25.67 29.88 23.94
C ARG A 54 -26.13 28.65 23.17
N LYS A 55 -27.33 28.15 23.48
CA LYS A 55 -27.92 27.03 22.75
C LYS A 55 -28.08 27.35 21.25
N GLN A 56 -28.59 28.53 20.93
CA GLN A 56 -28.76 28.96 19.54
C GLN A 56 -27.42 29.07 18.79
N ASP A 57 -26.37 29.59 19.44
CA ASP A 57 -25.03 29.68 18.87
C ASP A 57 -24.42 28.29 18.65
N GLU A 58 -24.61 27.36 19.58
CA GLU A 58 -24.16 25.96 19.48
C GLU A 58 -24.89 25.19 18.38
N GLU A 59 -26.21 25.37 18.25
CA GLU A 59 -27.02 24.80 17.16
C GLU A 59 -26.55 25.34 15.80
N SER A 60 -26.31 26.65 15.71
CA SER A 60 -25.80 27.30 14.49
C SER A 60 -24.37 26.88 14.16
N ALA A 61 -23.52 26.62 15.17
CA ALA A 61 -22.18 26.08 14.96
C ALA A 61 -22.23 24.62 14.48
N SER A 62 -23.14 23.81 15.04
CA SER A 62 -23.34 22.42 14.67
C SER A 62 -23.87 22.27 13.24
N GLU A 63 -24.77 23.17 12.81
CA GLU A 63 -25.27 23.21 11.44
C GLU A 63 -24.15 23.55 10.44
N ARG A 64 -23.34 24.57 10.76
CA ARG A 64 -22.17 24.94 9.94
C ARG A 64 -21.17 23.78 9.82
N LEU A 65 -20.95 23.02 10.90
CA LEU A 65 -20.09 21.84 10.86
C LEU A 65 -20.67 20.75 9.95
N ARG A 66 -21.97 20.46 10.06
CA ARG A 66 -22.66 19.49 9.19
C ARG A 66 -22.54 19.88 7.72
N GLN A 67 -22.71 21.16 7.39
CA GLN A 67 -22.52 21.67 6.03
C GLN A 67 -21.06 21.53 5.57
N ALA A 68 -20.10 21.85 6.43
CA ALA A 68 -18.67 21.69 6.12
C ALA A 68 -18.26 20.23 5.90
N MET A 69 -18.93 19.27 6.54
CA MET A 69 -18.66 17.82 6.39
C MET A 69 -19.15 17.23 5.07
N GLN A 70 -20.16 17.84 4.42
CA GLN A 70 -20.74 17.30 3.18
C GLN A 70 -19.72 17.18 2.05
N GLN A 71 -18.85 18.18 1.88
CA GLN A 71 -17.85 18.18 0.81
C GLN A 71 -16.78 17.09 1.01
N PRO A 72 -16.12 16.98 2.18
CA PRO A 72 -15.18 15.88 2.47
C PRO A 72 -15.81 14.49 2.35
N GLU A 73 -17.07 14.30 2.76
CA GLU A 73 -17.76 13.02 2.64
C GLU A 73 -17.97 12.62 1.17
N GLN A 74 -18.39 13.58 0.34
CA GLN A 74 -18.51 13.37 -1.11
C GLN A 74 -17.15 13.08 -1.74
N GLU A 75 -16.11 13.85 -1.39
CA GLU A 75 -14.77 13.64 -1.91
C GLU A 75 -14.22 12.26 -1.51
N LEU A 76 -14.46 11.84 -0.27
CA LEU A 76 -14.07 10.52 0.22
C LEU A 76 -14.76 9.40 -0.58
N SER A 77 -16.07 9.52 -0.86
CA SER A 77 -16.80 8.58 -1.70
C SER A 77 -16.25 8.52 -3.14
N LEU A 78 -15.92 9.67 -3.73
CA LEU A 78 -15.30 9.73 -5.05
C LEU A 78 -13.91 9.08 -5.06
N ARG A 79 -13.10 9.32 -4.03
CA ARG A 79 -11.77 8.70 -3.90
C ARG A 79 -11.87 7.19 -3.71
N GLN A 80 -12.82 6.71 -2.91
CA GLN A 80 -13.06 5.27 -2.73
C GLN A 80 -13.42 4.58 -4.05
N SER A 81 -14.39 5.12 -4.79
CA SER A 81 -14.77 4.55 -6.10
C SER A 81 -13.63 4.60 -7.13
N ALA A 82 -12.81 5.65 -7.11
CA ALA A 82 -11.61 5.74 -7.94
C ALA A 82 -10.55 4.68 -7.58
N ILE A 83 -10.39 4.38 -6.28
CA ILE A 83 -9.48 3.32 -5.81
C ILE A 83 -9.99 1.96 -6.24
N GLU A 84 -11.28 1.65 -6.03
CA GLU A 84 -11.89 0.38 -6.44
C GLU A 84 -11.73 0.13 -7.95
N THR A 85 -11.94 1.18 -8.77
CA THR A 85 -11.75 1.10 -10.22
C THR A 85 -10.28 0.81 -10.59
N ARG A 86 -9.33 1.45 -9.88
CA ARG A 86 -7.90 1.21 -10.09
C ARG A 86 -7.50 -0.20 -9.67
N GLU A 87 -8.04 -0.72 -8.58
CA GLU A 87 -7.81 -2.09 -8.11
C GLU A 87 -8.28 -3.11 -9.14
N GLN A 88 -9.48 -2.94 -9.69
CA GLN A 88 -10.00 -3.78 -10.78
C GLN A 88 -9.12 -3.72 -12.03
N GLN A 89 -8.63 -2.54 -12.41
CA GLN A 89 -7.71 -2.40 -13.54
C GLN A 89 -6.38 -3.11 -13.30
N LEU A 90 -5.84 -3.02 -12.07
CA LEU A 90 -4.61 -3.71 -11.70
C LEU A 90 -4.76 -5.23 -11.74
N GLU A 91 -5.89 -5.75 -11.27
CA GLU A 91 -6.20 -7.19 -11.34
C GLU A 91 -6.22 -7.68 -12.80
N MET A 92 -6.86 -6.93 -13.69
CA MET A 92 -6.89 -7.26 -15.12
C MET A 92 -5.48 -7.27 -15.74
N VAL A 93 -4.65 -6.28 -15.44
CA VAL A 93 -3.26 -6.23 -15.93
C VAL A 93 -2.43 -7.40 -15.40
N GLN A 94 -2.63 -7.80 -14.14
CA GLN A 94 -1.94 -8.95 -13.56
C GLN A 94 -2.34 -10.26 -14.26
N LEU A 95 -3.63 -10.44 -14.54
CA LEU A 95 -4.14 -11.61 -15.27
C LEU A 95 -3.59 -11.67 -16.69
N ASP A 96 -3.58 -10.56 -17.41
CA ASP A 96 -3.01 -10.49 -18.76
C ASP A 96 -1.50 -10.74 -18.74
N GLY A 97 -0.78 -10.20 -17.75
CA GLY A 97 0.63 -10.50 -17.53
C GLY A 97 0.89 -11.99 -17.25
N ALA A 98 0.03 -12.65 -16.46
CA ALA A 98 0.12 -14.08 -16.21
C ALA A 98 -0.14 -14.91 -17.47
N ARG A 99 -1.18 -14.58 -18.23
CA ARG A 99 -1.50 -15.21 -19.52
C ARG A 99 -0.36 -15.06 -20.53
N GLY A 100 0.27 -13.88 -20.57
CA GLY A 100 1.44 -13.61 -21.39
C GLY A 100 2.63 -14.50 -21.02
N ARG A 101 2.95 -14.62 -19.72
CA ARG A 101 4.01 -15.52 -19.23
C ARG A 101 3.73 -16.98 -19.60
N GLU A 102 2.49 -17.44 -19.43
CA GLU A 102 2.10 -18.80 -19.81
C GLU A 102 2.21 -19.05 -21.31
N ALA A 103 1.83 -18.09 -22.16
CA ALA A 103 1.96 -18.19 -23.60
C ALA A 103 3.44 -18.32 -24.01
N ILE A 104 4.32 -17.49 -23.45
CA ILE A 104 5.76 -17.56 -23.68
C ILE A 104 6.32 -18.91 -23.25
N MET A 105 5.93 -19.41 -22.07
CA MET A 105 6.38 -20.73 -21.61
C MET A 105 5.91 -21.83 -22.56
N ARG A 106 4.64 -21.82 -23.01
CA ARG A 106 4.12 -22.80 -23.97
C ARG A 106 4.88 -22.77 -25.30
N GLU A 107 5.16 -21.59 -25.84
CA GLU A 107 5.95 -21.44 -27.06
C GLU A 107 7.37 -21.94 -26.91
N ARG A 108 8.04 -21.63 -25.78
CA ARG A 108 9.38 -22.16 -25.48
C ARG A 108 9.40 -23.69 -25.50
N HIS A 109 8.45 -24.33 -24.82
CA HIS A 109 8.34 -25.79 -24.83
C HIS A 109 8.07 -26.34 -26.25
N SER A 110 7.23 -25.66 -27.03
CA SER A 110 6.96 -26.04 -28.43
C SER A 110 8.21 -25.95 -29.30
N ILE A 111 8.95 -24.84 -29.21
CA ILE A 111 10.20 -24.63 -29.93
C ILE A 111 11.26 -25.65 -29.50
N GLU A 112 11.37 -25.93 -28.20
CA GLU A 112 12.28 -26.96 -27.69
C GLU A 112 11.93 -28.36 -28.21
N ALA A 113 10.64 -28.71 -28.26
CA ALA A 113 10.19 -29.96 -28.83
C ALA A 113 10.57 -30.08 -30.31
N VAL A 114 10.33 -29.05 -31.11
CA VAL A 114 10.73 -29.01 -32.53
C VAL A 114 12.25 -29.09 -32.68
N ARG A 115 13.02 -28.39 -31.84
CA ARG A 115 14.49 -28.46 -31.86
C ARG A 115 14.98 -29.87 -31.53
N ARG A 116 14.34 -30.58 -30.59
CA ARG A 116 14.68 -31.98 -30.26
C ARG A 116 14.42 -32.90 -31.45
N THR A 117 13.26 -32.80 -32.10
CA THR A 117 12.94 -33.66 -33.25
C THR A 117 13.91 -33.44 -34.43
N VAL A 118 14.26 -32.18 -34.72
CA VAL A 118 15.27 -31.87 -35.75
C VAL A 118 16.63 -32.46 -35.41
N ARG A 119 17.10 -32.31 -34.15
CA ARG A 119 18.38 -32.89 -33.71
C ARG A 119 18.38 -34.42 -33.79
N GLU A 120 17.27 -35.05 -33.42
CA GLU A 120 17.13 -36.51 -33.51
C GLU A 120 17.19 -37.00 -34.95
N GLU A 121 16.50 -36.32 -35.87
CA GLU A 121 16.51 -36.66 -37.30
C GLU A 121 17.90 -36.48 -37.91
N ARG A 122 18.60 -35.39 -37.56
CA ARG A 122 20.00 -35.18 -37.96
C ARG A 122 20.93 -36.26 -37.41
N CYS A 123 20.76 -36.64 -36.14
CA CYS A 123 21.49 -37.76 -35.56
C CYS A 123 21.22 -39.09 -36.29
N ARG A 124 19.98 -39.34 -36.73
CA ARG A 124 19.63 -40.52 -37.53
C ARG A 124 20.31 -40.50 -38.90
N GLN A 125 20.27 -39.38 -39.61
CA GLN A 125 20.93 -39.20 -40.90
C GLN A 125 22.45 -39.43 -40.79
N ARG A 126 23.10 -38.84 -39.77
CA ARG A 126 24.52 -39.04 -39.52
C ARG A 126 24.86 -40.50 -39.22
N ARG A 127 24.04 -41.19 -38.43
CA ARG A 127 24.20 -42.64 -38.20
C ARG A 127 24.11 -43.46 -39.49
N GLN A 128 23.17 -43.12 -40.38
CA GLN A 128 23.06 -43.76 -41.70
C GLN A 128 24.30 -43.51 -42.56
N TRP A 129 24.78 -42.27 -42.64
CA TRP A 129 26.01 -41.95 -43.38
C TRP A 129 27.24 -42.67 -42.82
N ILE A 130 27.38 -42.72 -41.49
CA ILE A 130 28.46 -43.48 -40.84
C ILE A 130 28.39 -44.95 -41.21
N HIS A 131 27.18 -45.53 -41.23
CA HIS A 131 27.00 -46.92 -41.63
C HIS A 131 27.41 -47.15 -43.10
N GLN A 132 26.98 -46.28 -44.00
CA GLN A 132 27.35 -46.33 -45.43
C GLN A 132 28.87 -46.18 -45.63
N ILE A 133 29.52 -45.27 -44.92
CA ILE A 133 30.98 -45.09 -44.98
C ILE A 133 31.70 -46.36 -44.51
N LYS A 134 31.26 -46.96 -43.40
CA LYS A 134 31.83 -48.22 -42.91
C LYS A 134 31.64 -49.37 -43.90
N GLU A 135 30.47 -49.45 -44.53
CA GLU A 135 30.20 -50.44 -45.56
C GLU A 135 31.12 -50.25 -46.78
N MET A 136 31.30 -49.00 -47.24
CA MET A 136 32.23 -48.68 -48.32
C MET A 136 33.67 -49.02 -47.94
N ASN A 137 34.12 -48.66 -46.74
CA ASN A 137 35.45 -48.99 -46.24
C ASN A 137 35.69 -50.50 -46.23
N ALA A 138 34.71 -51.29 -45.77
CA ALA A 138 34.77 -52.75 -45.80
C ALA A 138 34.85 -53.31 -47.23
N ARG A 139 34.04 -52.78 -48.17
CA ARG A 139 34.08 -53.17 -49.58
C ARG A 139 35.43 -52.88 -50.25
N VAL A 140 36.18 -51.87 -49.78
CA VAL A 140 37.52 -51.55 -50.27
C VAL A 140 38.59 -52.42 -49.59
N LEU A 141 38.47 -52.65 -48.28
CA LEU A 141 39.50 -53.34 -47.49
C LEU A 141 39.44 -54.87 -47.64
N GLU A 142 38.24 -55.46 -47.79
CA GLU A 142 38.08 -56.92 -47.92
C GLU A 142 38.77 -57.52 -49.16
N PRO A 143 38.64 -56.96 -50.38
CA PRO A 143 39.39 -57.44 -51.52
C PRO A 143 40.91 -57.39 -51.32
N VAL A 144 41.41 -56.35 -50.66
CA VAL A 144 42.84 -56.20 -50.37
C VAL A 144 43.32 -57.30 -49.41
N ARG A 145 42.54 -57.60 -48.35
CA ARG A 145 42.81 -58.70 -47.43
C ARG A 145 42.79 -60.06 -48.13
N LEU A 146 41.78 -60.32 -48.97
CA LEU A 146 41.66 -61.57 -49.72
C LEU A 146 42.87 -61.78 -50.65
N LEU A 147 43.32 -60.74 -51.35
CA LEU A 147 44.52 -60.79 -52.18
C LEU A 147 45.77 -61.11 -51.36
N ALA A 148 45.92 -60.51 -50.17
CA ALA A 148 47.03 -60.81 -49.27
C ALA A 148 46.99 -62.27 -48.77
N GLU A 149 45.81 -62.83 -48.50
CA GLU A 149 45.65 -64.24 -48.13
C GLU A 149 45.93 -65.21 -49.28
N GLU A 150 45.49 -64.88 -50.50
CA GLU A 150 45.78 -65.70 -51.68
C GLU A 150 47.29 -65.77 -51.97
N ARG A 151 48.00 -64.63 -51.84
CA ARG A 151 49.46 -64.59 -51.97
C ARG A 151 50.14 -65.50 -50.96
N LYS A 152 49.70 -65.48 -49.70
CA LYS A 152 50.18 -66.39 -48.65
C LYS A 152 49.94 -67.87 -49.01
N LYS A 153 48.76 -68.22 -49.53
CA LYS A 153 48.43 -69.59 -49.95
C LYS A 153 49.28 -70.07 -51.13
N LYS A 154 49.64 -69.16 -52.05
CA LYS A 154 50.48 -69.45 -53.22
C LYS A 154 51.99 -69.38 -52.93
N CYS A 155 52.41 -69.07 -51.70
CA CYS A 155 53.80 -68.81 -51.31
C CYS A 155 54.47 -67.64 -52.08
N GLU A 156 53.67 -66.69 -52.56
CA GLU A 156 54.16 -65.48 -53.24
C GLU A 156 54.46 -64.38 -52.21
N GLN A 157 55.61 -63.70 -52.35
CA GLN A 157 55.95 -62.55 -51.51
C GLN A 157 55.36 -61.27 -52.10
N ALA A 158 54.67 -60.48 -51.26
CA ALA A 158 54.28 -59.12 -51.63
C ALA A 158 55.51 -58.25 -51.84
N THR A 159 55.47 -57.37 -52.84
CA THR A 159 56.54 -56.40 -53.01
C THR A 159 56.50 -55.37 -51.87
N ALA A 160 57.65 -54.80 -51.50
CA ALA A 160 57.72 -53.80 -50.43
C ALA A 160 56.77 -52.61 -50.66
N LYS A 161 56.49 -52.25 -51.92
CA LYS A 161 55.56 -51.17 -52.26
C LYS A 161 54.10 -51.55 -52.00
N GLU A 162 53.69 -52.77 -52.33
CA GLU A 162 52.35 -53.27 -52.05
C GLU A 162 52.09 -53.40 -50.55
N ASP A 163 53.07 -53.93 -49.82
CA ASP A 163 53.03 -54.06 -48.35
C ASP A 163 52.88 -52.70 -47.65
N VAL A 164 53.59 -51.67 -48.13
CA VAL A 164 53.47 -50.30 -47.61
C VAL A 164 52.11 -49.71 -47.96
N ALA A 165 51.61 -49.92 -49.18
CA ALA A 165 50.31 -49.42 -49.62
C ALA A 165 49.13 -50.05 -48.85
N GLU A 166 49.17 -51.37 -48.60
CA GLU A 166 48.15 -52.07 -47.81
C GLU A 166 48.09 -51.53 -46.38
N ARG A 167 49.25 -51.37 -45.72
CA ARG A 167 49.31 -50.82 -44.36
C ARG A 167 48.84 -49.37 -44.30
N ALA A 168 49.20 -48.55 -45.29
CA ALA A 168 48.76 -47.17 -45.38
C ALA A 168 47.23 -47.07 -45.54
N LEU A 169 46.65 -47.86 -46.46
CA LEU A 169 45.20 -47.92 -46.66
C LEU A 169 44.45 -48.35 -45.39
N ALA A 170 44.95 -49.39 -44.71
CA ALA A 170 44.35 -49.86 -43.46
C ALA A 170 44.44 -48.80 -42.34
N ALA A 171 45.56 -48.06 -42.27
CA ALA A 171 45.74 -46.97 -41.31
C ALA A 171 44.80 -45.79 -41.60
N ASP A 172 44.65 -45.39 -42.87
CA ASP A 172 43.75 -44.31 -43.27
C ASP A 172 42.28 -44.64 -42.97
N ILE A 173 41.84 -45.86 -43.30
CA ILE A 173 40.49 -46.33 -42.98
C ILE A 173 40.26 -46.33 -41.47
N LYS A 174 41.23 -46.82 -40.69
CA LYS A 174 41.16 -46.82 -39.23
C LYS A 174 41.04 -45.41 -38.68
N MET A 175 41.85 -44.48 -39.18
CA MET A 175 41.79 -43.07 -38.79
C MET A 175 40.40 -42.49 -39.08
N ILE A 176 39.83 -42.72 -40.27
CA ILE A 176 38.48 -42.27 -40.61
C ILE A 176 37.46 -42.82 -39.61
N GLU A 177 37.49 -44.13 -39.33
CA GLU A 177 36.55 -44.79 -38.42
C GLU A 177 36.63 -44.29 -36.98
N GLU A 178 37.79 -43.82 -36.52
CA GLU A 178 37.97 -43.19 -35.20
C GLU A 178 37.28 -41.83 -35.10
N TYR A 179 37.14 -41.09 -36.21
CA TYR A 179 36.45 -39.79 -36.23
C TYR A 179 34.93 -39.91 -36.42
N LEU A 180 34.43 -40.97 -37.08
CA LEU A 180 33.01 -41.12 -37.41
C LEU A 180 32.06 -40.96 -36.21
N PRO A 181 32.31 -41.54 -35.01
CA PRO A 181 31.41 -41.38 -33.87
C PRO A 181 31.30 -39.93 -33.38
N LYS A 182 32.38 -39.13 -33.49
CA LYS A 182 32.43 -37.73 -33.04
C LYS A 182 31.49 -36.83 -33.85
N LEU A 183 31.17 -37.23 -35.08
CA LEU A 183 30.24 -36.51 -35.95
C LEU A 183 28.79 -36.60 -35.46
N ILE A 184 28.42 -37.65 -34.72
CA ILE A 184 27.05 -37.80 -34.20
C ILE A 184 26.74 -36.69 -33.18
N SER A 185 27.71 -36.35 -32.34
CA SER A 185 27.58 -35.37 -31.26
C SER A 185 27.78 -33.90 -31.67
N LEU A 186 28.13 -33.62 -32.93
CA LEU A 186 28.39 -32.25 -33.37
C LEU A 186 27.08 -31.43 -33.37
N GLU A 187 27.04 -30.26 -32.75
CA GLU A 187 25.88 -29.37 -32.92
C GLU A 187 25.89 -28.74 -34.33
N ASP A 188 24.72 -28.66 -34.97
CA ASP A 188 24.57 -28.12 -36.33
C ASP A 188 24.73 -26.60 -36.40
N ILE A 189 24.62 -25.91 -35.27
CA ILE A 189 24.76 -24.45 -35.18
C ILE A 189 26.16 -24.18 -34.64
N PRO A 190 27.05 -23.52 -35.40
CA PRO A 190 28.27 -22.97 -34.83
C PRO A 190 27.85 -21.85 -33.88
N VAL A 191 27.69 -22.17 -32.60
CA VAL A 191 27.51 -21.17 -31.56
C VAL A 191 28.88 -20.54 -31.35
N ASN A 192 29.05 -19.27 -31.74
CA ASN A 192 30.20 -18.51 -31.27
C ASN A 192 29.99 -18.29 -29.75
N PRO A 193 30.77 -18.97 -28.88
CA PRO A 193 30.54 -18.90 -27.45
C PRO A 193 30.77 -17.48 -26.93
N GLU A 194 31.70 -16.74 -27.53
CA GLU A 194 32.04 -15.37 -27.12
C GLU A 194 30.92 -14.38 -27.42
N GLU A 195 30.32 -14.46 -28.61
CA GLU A 195 29.17 -13.61 -28.97
C GLU A 195 27.95 -13.94 -28.09
N THR A 196 27.72 -15.22 -27.83
CA THR A 196 26.59 -15.66 -26.99
C THR A 196 26.73 -15.18 -25.55
N ASP A 197 27.95 -15.23 -25.01
CA ASP A 197 28.23 -14.73 -23.66
C ASP A 197 28.21 -13.20 -23.59
N THR A 198 28.66 -12.52 -24.66
CA THR A 198 28.56 -11.06 -24.77
C THR A 198 27.10 -10.59 -24.77
N ILE A 199 26.25 -11.22 -25.57
CA ILE A 199 24.81 -10.91 -25.62
C ILE A 199 24.16 -11.16 -24.25
N ARG A 200 24.48 -12.27 -23.58
CA ARG A 200 23.97 -12.55 -22.23
C ARG A 200 24.33 -11.44 -21.24
N ARG A 201 25.60 -11.03 -21.19
CA ARG A 201 26.06 -9.97 -20.29
C ARG A 201 25.37 -8.63 -20.55
N GLN A 202 25.13 -8.28 -21.82
CA GLN A 202 24.40 -7.05 -22.18
C GLN A 202 22.97 -7.07 -21.66
N PHE A 203 22.27 -8.20 -21.76
CA PHE A 203 20.93 -8.34 -21.20
C PHE A 203 20.95 -8.24 -19.67
N ASP A 204 21.85 -8.95 -19.01
CA ASP A 204 21.96 -8.91 -17.54
C ASP A 204 22.26 -7.48 -17.04
N GLU A 205 23.12 -6.74 -17.74
CA GLU A 205 23.42 -5.33 -17.42
C GLU A 205 22.19 -4.43 -17.60
N VAL A 206 21.42 -4.57 -18.68
CA VAL A 206 20.20 -3.80 -18.90
C VAL A 206 19.14 -4.12 -17.83
N PHE A 207 18.98 -5.39 -17.46
CA PHE A 207 18.03 -5.80 -16.43
C PHE A 207 18.42 -5.27 -15.05
N THR A 208 19.70 -5.36 -14.68
CA THR A 208 20.20 -4.83 -13.40
C THR A 208 20.08 -3.31 -13.31
N GLN A 209 20.36 -2.58 -14.40
CA GLN A 209 20.12 -1.13 -14.45
C GLN A 209 18.64 -0.77 -14.30
N GLY A 210 17.75 -1.52 -14.98
CA GLY A 210 16.30 -1.34 -14.85
C GLY A 210 15.82 -1.58 -13.43
N GLU A 211 16.28 -2.67 -12.80
CA GLU A 211 15.93 -3.02 -11.41
C GLU A 211 16.39 -1.93 -10.43
N GLN A 212 17.63 -1.47 -10.53
CA GLN A 212 18.15 -0.37 -9.70
C GLN A 212 17.33 0.92 -9.87
N SER A 213 16.94 1.25 -11.09
CA SER A 213 16.12 2.43 -11.38
C SER A 213 14.73 2.33 -10.74
N HIS A 214 14.10 1.15 -10.80
CA HIS A 214 12.81 0.91 -10.18
C HIS A 214 12.89 0.96 -8.64
N LEU A 215 13.93 0.37 -8.05
CA LEU A 215 14.15 0.40 -6.60
C LEU A 215 14.38 1.83 -6.11
N ALA A 216 15.23 2.61 -6.80
CA ALA A 216 15.46 4.02 -6.46
C ALA A 216 14.16 4.84 -6.51
N SER A 217 13.34 4.66 -7.55
CA SER A 217 12.05 5.34 -7.65
C SER A 217 11.06 4.93 -6.55
N ALA A 218 11.06 3.65 -6.15
CA ALA A 218 10.23 3.16 -5.05
C ALA A 218 10.66 3.74 -3.69
N GLU A 219 11.97 3.82 -3.44
CA GLU A 219 12.54 4.43 -2.24
C GLU A 219 12.21 5.93 -2.15
N GLU A 220 12.31 6.67 -3.26
CA GLU A 220 11.94 8.09 -3.33
C GLU A 220 10.46 8.30 -2.98
N GLU A 221 9.57 7.50 -3.55
CA GLU A 221 8.13 7.61 -3.29
C GLU A 221 7.78 7.19 -1.85
N GLN A 222 8.47 6.20 -1.28
CA GLN A 222 8.35 5.85 0.14
C GLN A 222 8.80 7.02 1.03
N ALA A 223 9.97 7.60 0.76
CA ALA A 223 10.49 8.74 1.51
C ALA A 223 9.53 9.95 1.42
N ARG A 224 8.91 10.17 0.26
CA ARG A 224 7.88 11.20 0.08
C ARG A 224 6.65 10.94 0.94
N LYS A 225 6.13 9.71 0.94
CA LYS A 225 4.99 9.31 1.79
C LYS A 225 5.28 9.48 3.27
N GLU A 226 6.48 9.11 3.71
CA GLU A 226 6.89 9.30 5.10
C GLU A 226 6.99 10.78 5.50
N ARG A 227 7.55 11.64 4.63
CA ARG A 227 7.62 13.09 4.89
C ARG A 227 6.21 13.69 5.01
N LEU A 228 5.29 13.29 4.12
CA LEU A 228 3.89 13.71 4.18
C LEU A 228 3.22 13.19 5.46
N GLY A 229 3.44 11.93 5.84
CA GLY A 229 2.92 11.35 7.07
C GLY A 229 3.40 12.10 8.32
N ARG A 230 4.70 12.39 8.42
CA ARG A 230 5.25 13.22 9.51
C ARG A 230 4.65 14.63 9.53
N GLY A 231 4.50 15.26 8.38
CA GLY A 231 3.88 16.59 8.27
C GLY A 231 2.43 16.61 8.74
N LEU A 232 1.65 15.58 8.38
CA LEU A 232 0.26 15.43 8.83
C LEU A 232 0.17 15.19 10.35
N GLU A 233 1.09 14.43 10.92
CA GLU A 233 1.12 14.16 12.36
C GLU A 233 1.42 15.43 13.16
N VAL A 234 2.40 16.24 12.71
CA VAL A 234 2.68 17.56 13.31
C VAL A 234 1.47 18.47 13.24
N TYR A 235 0.78 18.50 12.09
CA TYR A 235 -0.45 19.29 11.94
C TYR A 235 -1.54 18.84 12.92
N ARG A 236 -1.77 17.53 13.07
CA ARG A 236 -2.72 16.98 14.05
C ARG A 236 -2.36 17.37 15.47
N GLN A 237 -1.11 17.21 15.87
CA GLN A 237 -0.65 17.56 17.22
C GLN A 237 -0.88 19.04 17.52
N ARG A 238 -0.53 19.93 16.57
CA ARG A 238 -0.77 21.36 16.72
C ARG A 238 -2.26 21.70 16.91
N MET A 239 -3.13 21.06 16.14
CA MET A 239 -4.58 21.27 16.27
C MET A 239 -5.10 20.80 17.64
N LEU A 240 -4.57 19.70 18.17
CA LEU A 240 -4.90 19.21 19.52
C LEU A 240 -4.38 20.16 20.61
N ASP A 241 -3.14 20.63 20.49
CA ASP A 241 -2.53 21.56 21.44
C ASP A 241 -3.30 22.89 21.49
N GLU A 242 -3.70 23.44 20.33
CA GLU A 242 -4.53 24.65 20.24
C GLU A 242 -5.89 24.45 20.91
N TYR A 243 -6.51 23.27 20.77
CA TYR A 243 -7.77 22.94 21.43
C TYR A 243 -7.61 22.85 22.96
N VAL A 244 -6.56 22.16 23.43
CA VAL A 244 -6.25 22.02 24.86
C VAL A 244 -5.93 23.37 25.50
N ALA A 245 -5.12 24.20 24.84
CA ALA A 245 -4.79 25.54 25.30
C ALA A 245 -6.04 26.41 25.47
N LYS A 246 -6.96 26.39 24.49
CA LYS A 246 -8.25 27.10 24.60
C LYS A 246 -9.10 26.59 25.76
N LYS A 247 -9.10 25.28 26.03
CA LYS A 247 -9.83 24.71 27.17
C LYS A 247 -9.22 25.14 28.50
N ASN A 248 -7.90 25.11 28.63
CA ASN A 248 -7.19 25.49 29.85
C ASN A 248 -7.31 27.00 30.15
N GLY A 249 -7.27 27.86 29.13
CA GLY A 249 -7.52 29.28 29.30
C GLY A 249 -8.90 29.56 29.91
N LYS A 250 -9.95 28.91 29.38
CA LYS A 250 -11.31 29.03 29.94
C LYS A 250 -11.41 28.55 31.39
N LEU A 251 -10.68 27.48 31.74
CA LEU A 251 -10.63 26.99 33.12
C LEU A 251 -9.94 28.00 34.05
N HIS A 252 -8.80 28.55 33.64
CA HIS A 252 -8.10 29.57 34.43
C HIS A 252 -8.90 30.85 34.62
N ASP A 253 -9.60 31.32 33.58
CA ASP A 253 -10.50 32.46 33.69
C ASP A 253 -11.62 32.18 34.70
N ALA A 254 -12.19 30.97 34.68
CA ALA A 254 -13.22 30.56 35.62
C ALA A 254 -12.70 30.51 37.07
N GLU A 255 -11.52 29.92 37.30
CA GLU A 255 -10.88 29.90 38.63
C GLU A 255 -10.53 31.31 39.13
N ALA A 256 -10.10 32.21 38.24
CA ALA A 256 -9.80 33.59 38.61
C ALA A 256 -11.07 34.33 39.07
N THR A 257 -12.18 34.12 38.35
CA THR A 257 -13.48 34.65 38.77
C THR A 257 -13.96 34.06 40.09
N GLU A 258 -13.76 32.76 40.32
CA GLU A 258 -14.11 32.10 41.59
C GLU A 258 -13.32 32.69 42.75
N ARG A 259 -11.99 32.79 42.64
CA ARG A 259 -11.14 33.38 43.68
C ARG A 259 -11.51 34.82 43.99
N HIS A 260 -11.87 35.60 42.98
CA HIS A 260 -12.33 36.98 43.16
C HIS A 260 -13.65 37.02 43.94
N LEU A 261 -14.62 36.18 43.57
CA LEU A 261 -15.90 36.09 44.26
C LEU A 261 -15.73 35.61 45.71
N SER A 262 -14.89 34.60 45.97
CA SER A 262 -14.56 34.17 47.33
C SER A 262 -13.95 35.30 48.16
N SER A 263 -13.02 36.09 47.59
CA SER A 263 -12.44 37.25 48.28
C SER A 263 -13.47 38.34 48.60
N VAL A 264 -14.44 38.57 47.71
CA VAL A 264 -15.53 39.54 47.96
C VAL A 264 -16.46 39.02 49.06
N VAL A 265 -16.77 37.73 49.06
CA VAL A 265 -17.57 37.10 50.12
C VAL A 265 -16.87 37.20 51.48
N ASP A 266 -15.56 36.92 51.55
CA ASP A 266 -14.78 37.04 52.79
C ASP A 266 -14.68 38.49 53.31
N GLN A 267 -14.76 39.50 52.44
CA GLN A 267 -14.84 40.92 52.82
C GLN A 267 -16.22 41.35 53.33
N VAL A 268 -17.28 40.65 52.95
CA VAL A 268 -18.66 40.94 53.37
C VAL A 268 -19.02 40.22 54.66
N LEU A 269 -18.37 39.08 54.95
CA LEU A 269 -18.65 38.24 56.11
C LEU A 269 -17.74 38.50 57.33
N ASN A 270 -16.66 39.27 57.18
CA ASN A 270 -15.80 39.74 58.28
C ASN A 270 -15.96 41.26 58.50
#